data_AF-A0A8S9MS74-F1
#
_entry.id   AF-A0A8S9MS74-F1
#
_cell.length_a   1.000
_cell.length_b   1.000
_cell.length_c   1.000
_cell.angle_alpha   90.00
_cell.angle_beta   90.00
_cell.angle_gamma   90.00
#
_symmetry.space_group_name_H-M   'P 1'
#
loop_
_entity.id
_entity.type
_entity.pdbx_description
1 polymer ?
#
loop_
_entity_poly.entity_id
_entity_poly.type
_entity_poly.pdbx_seq_one_letter_code
_entity_poly.pdbx_strand_id
1 'polypeptide(L)'
;MGRVRSDPDPLQDYCVSPPHSPHQHIFLNGNLCKDPTKVTVSDFTTSALSKPGDTRANPFMTNVTLTTTTNLPGLNTMGLTMGRLDFGASGVVPPHMLCLNSSMEVLLASGAKPPLEVWWHVQSLIY
;
A
#
# COMPACT_ATOMS: atom_id res chain seq x y z
N MET A 1 24.84 -0.37 16.11
CA MET A 1 23.82 0.10 15.15
C MET A 1 23.42 -1.07 14.29
N GLY A 2 22.15 -1.50 14.37
CA GLY A 2 21.65 -2.68 13.63
C GLY A 2 21.59 -2.42 12.13
N ARG A 3 21.85 -3.45 11.33
CA ARG A 3 21.70 -3.37 9.86
C ARG A 3 20.20 -3.43 9.54
N VAL A 4 19.67 -2.36 8.93
CA VAL A 4 18.35 -2.40 8.26
C VAL A 4 18.55 -3.11 6.92
N ARG A 5 17.67 -4.05 6.59
CA ARG A 5 17.71 -4.81 5.34
C ARG A 5 16.39 -4.59 4.60
N SER A 6 16.46 -4.38 3.30
CA SER A 6 15.30 -4.35 2.43
C SER A 6 14.61 -5.72 2.37
N ASP A 7 13.46 -5.76 1.71
CA ASP A 7 12.75 -6.98 1.39
C ASP A 7 13.68 -8.00 0.71
N PRO A 8 13.50 -9.31 0.98
CA PRO A 8 14.21 -10.33 0.21
C PRO A 8 13.79 -10.25 -1.26
N ASP A 9 14.76 -10.43 -2.15
CA ASP A 9 14.49 -10.48 -3.59
C ASP A 9 13.53 -11.63 -3.93
N PRO A 10 12.60 -11.43 -4.87
CA PRO A 10 11.67 -12.48 -5.28
C PRO A 10 12.44 -13.64 -5.93
N LEU A 11 12.11 -14.87 -5.54
CA LEU A 11 12.71 -16.09 -6.09
C LEU A 11 12.05 -16.56 -7.41
N GLN A 12 11.00 -15.87 -7.83
CA GLN A 12 10.13 -16.20 -8.95
C GLN A 12 9.40 -14.93 -9.43
N ASP A 13 8.85 -14.95 -10.65
CA ASP A 13 8.27 -13.76 -11.28
C ASP A 13 7.14 -13.11 -10.46
N TYR A 14 6.31 -13.92 -9.79
CA TYR A 14 5.23 -13.44 -8.93
C TYR A 14 4.88 -14.45 -7.83
N CYS A 15 4.39 -13.95 -6.69
CA CYS A 15 3.81 -14.74 -5.62
C CYS A 15 2.53 -14.07 -5.13
N VAL A 16 1.41 -14.25 -5.81
CA VAL A 16 0.14 -13.61 -5.45
C VAL A 16 -0.34 -14.11 -4.08
N SER A 17 -0.71 -13.20 -3.16
CA SER A 17 -1.28 -13.61 -1.87
C SER A 17 -2.65 -14.28 -2.07
N PRO A 18 -2.92 -15.48 -1.49
CA PRO A 18 -4.26 -16.05 -1.51
C PRO A 18 -5.20 -15.23 -0.61
N PRO A 19 -6.53 -15.37 -0.80
CA PRO A 19 -7.50 -14.84 0.14
C PRO A 19 -7.22 -15.35 1.56
N HIS A 20 -7.48 -14.51 2.56
CA HIS A 20 -7.29 -14.89 3.95
C HIS A 20 -8.16 -16.12 4.28
N SER A 21 -7.52 -17.21 4.71
CA SER A 21 -8.21 -18.42 5.13
C SER A 21 -8.12 -18.54 6.65
N PRO A 22 -9.27 -18.64 7.36
CA PRO A 22 -9.27 -18.79 8.82
C PRO A 22 -8.66 -20.11 9.30
N HIS A 23 -8.37 -21.04 8.39
CA HIS A 23 -7.72 -22.33 8.65
C HIS A 23 -6.24 -22.35 8.25
N GLN A 24 -5.64 -21.20 7.93
CA GLN A 24 -4.22 -21.11 7.61
C GLN A 24 -3.40 -21.07 8.91
N HIS A 25 -2.76 -22.20 9.25
CA HIS A 25 -1.96 -22.37 10.47
C HIS A 25 -0.45 -22.24 10.25
N ILE A 26 -0.02 -21.81 9.05
CA ILE A 26 1.39 -21.66 8.70
C ILE A 26 1.80 -20.20 8.91
N PHE A 27 2.81 -19.98 9.74
CA PHE A 27 3.43 -18.68 9.98
C PHE A 27 4.75 -18.60 9.22
N LEU A 28 4.90 -17.55 8.41
CA LEU A 28 6.11 -17.21 7.68
C LEU A 28 6.23 -15.68 7.58
N ASN A 29 7.38 -15.18 7.14
CA ASN A 29 7.54 -13.77 6.81
C ASN A 29 6.85 -13.50 5.46
N GLY A 30 5.92 -12.55 5.41
CA GLY A 30 5.04 -12.31 4.26
C GLY A 30 3.86 -13.29 4.16
N ASN A 31 3.32 -13.45 2.95
CA ASN A 31 2.16 -14.30 2.70
C ASN A 31 2.50 -15.53 1.85
N LEU A 32 1.74 -16.62 2.02
CA LEU A 32 1.78 -17.77 1.13
C LEU A 32 1.51 -17.35 -0.32
N CYS A 33 1.99 -18.14 -1.28
CA CYS A 33 1.65 -17.93 -2.69
C CYS A 33 0.38 -18.70 -3.06
N LYS A 34 -0.50 -18.04 -3.81
CA LYS A 34 -1.61 -18.63 -4.54
C LYS A 34 -1.06 -19.57 -5.63
N ASP A 35 -1.81 -20.64 -5.91
CA ASP A 35 -1.52 -21.57 -7.00
C ASP A 35 -1.34 -20.80 -8.33
N PRO A 36 -0.16 -20.91 -9.01
CA PRO A 36 0.11 -20.18 -10.25
C PRO A 36 -0.92 -20.43 -11.36
N THR A 37 -1.56 -21.60 -11.38
CA THR A 37 -2.59 -21.95 -12.36
C THR A 37 -3.91 -21.21 -12.15
N LYS A 38 -4.08 -20.59 -10.97
CA LYS A 38 -5.27 -19.82 -10.58
C LYS A 38 -5.02 -18.31 -10.55
N VAL A 39 -3.81 -17.88 -10.93
CA VAL A 39 -3.45 -16.46 -11.00
C VAL A 39 -4.04 -15.82 -12.24
N THR A 40 -4.53 -14.61 -12.09
CA THR A 40 -5.25 -13.85 -13.11
C THR A 40 -4.78 -12.41 -13.14
N VAL A 41 -5.05 -11.69 -14.23
CA VAL A 41 -4.69 -10.27 -14.37
C VAL A 41 -5.29 -9.42 -13.24
N SER A 42 -6.49 -9.75 -12.75
CA SER A 42 -7.13 -9.02 -11.66
C SER A 42 -6.35 -9.08 -10.34
N ASP A 43 -5.50 -10.09 -10.14
CA ASP A 43 -4.65 -10.17 -8.94
C ASP A 43 -3.58 -9.05 -8.92
N PHE A 44 -3.29 -8.41 -10.06
CA PHE A 44 -2.28 -7.36 -10.22
C PHE A 44 -2.87 -5.98 -10.51
N THR A 45 -4.19 -5.81 -10.42
CA THR A 45 -4.86 -4.53 -10.66
C THR A 45 -5.68 -4.11 -9.45
N THR A 46 -5.68 -2.82 -9.13
CA THR A 46 -6.52 -2.27 -8.06
C THR A 46 -7.09 -0.92 -8.43
N SER A 47 -8.32 -0.67 -8.02
CA SER A 47 -8.95 0.65 -8.06
C SER A 47 -8.96 1.30 -6.68
N ALA A 48 -8.30 0.72 -5.67
CA ALA A 48 -8.33 1.20 -4.29
C ALA A 48 -7.91 2.67 -4.15
N LEU A 49 -6.98 3.12 -5.00
CA LEU A 49 -6.45 4.48 -4.97
C LEU A 49 -7.11 5.43 -5.98
N SER A 50 -8.14 4.97 -6.70
CA SER A 50 -8.79 5.73 -7.79
C SER A 50 -9.63 6.92 -7.30
N LYS A 51 -10.05 6.92 -6.03
CA LYS A 51 -10.93 7.93 -5.46
C LYS A 51 -10.31 8.57 -4.22
N PRO A 52 -10.58 9.86 -3.97
CA PRO A 52 -10.22 10.49 -2.72
C PRO A 52 -10.96 9.83 -1.55
N GLY A 53 -10.27 9.65 -0.43
CA GLY A 53 -10.91 9.25 0.81
C GLY A 53 -11.49 10.43 1.59
N ASP A 54 -12.26 10.11 2.65
CA ASP A 54 -12.92 11.12 3.48
C ASP A 54 -11.98 11.69 4.53
N THR A 55 -11.52 12.91 4.31
CA THR A 55 -10.62 13.61 5.23
C THR A 55 -11.33 14.14 6.47
N ARG A 56 -12.66 14.28 6.47
CA ARG A 56 -13.43 14.81 7.60
C ARG A 56 -13.63 13.79 8.72
N ALA A 57 -13.44 12.51 8.41
CA ALA A 57 -13.51 11.43 9.39
C ALA A 57 -12.29 11.40 10.34
N ASN A 58 -11.21 12.12 10.01
CA ASN A 58 -9.99 12.19 10.80
C ASN A 58 -9.81 13.60 11.41
N PRO A 59 -9.55 13.74 12.73
CA PRO A 59 -9.25 15.03 13.37
C PRO A 59 -8.10 15.81 12.72
N PHE A 60 -7.15 15.13 12.08
CA PHE A 60 -6.04 15.76 11.38
C PHE A 60 -6.40 16.23 9.96
N MET A 61 -7.66 16.08 9.55
CA MET A 61 -8.16 16.43 8.22
C MET A 61 -7.36 15.79 7.09
N THR A 62 -6.90 14.55 7.28
CA THR A 62 -6.15 13.75 6.31
C THR A 62 -6.71 12.34 6.21
N ASN A 63 -6.60 11.72 5.04
CA ASN A 63 -6.94 10.31 4.86
C ASN A 63 -5.83 9.58 4.13
N VAL A 64 -5.45 8.41 4.63
CA VAL A 64 -4.46 7.53 4.00
C VAL A 64 -5.16 6.27 3.52
N THR A 65 -5.02 5.96 2.24
CA THR A 65 -5.46 4.69 1.66
C THR A 65 -4.24 3.96 1.13
N LEU A 66 -3.95 2.78 1.64
CA LEU A 66 -2.79 1.98 1.24
C LEU A 66 -3.20 0.81 0.36
N THR A 67 -2.33 0.42 -0.57
CA THR A 67 -2.41 -0.90 -1.19
C THR A 67 -1.85 -1.93 -0.24
N THR A 68 -2.57 -3.03 -0.08
CA THR A 68 -2.17 -4.17 0.74
C THR A 68 -2.34 -5.44 -0.09
N THR A 69 -1.82 -6.56 0.39
CA THR A 69 -2.07 -7.86 -0.26
C THR A 69 -3.55 -8.26 -0.26
N THR A 70 -4.42 -7.54 0.45
CA THR A 70 -5.88 -7.73 0.41
C THR A 70 -6.52 -7.05 -0.80
N ASN A 71 -6.08 -5.83 -1.16
CA ASN A 71 -6.68 -5.04 -2.24
C ASN A 71 -5.83 -4.97 -3.52
N LEU A 72 -4.59 -5.46 -3.46
CA LEU A 72 -3.69 -5.71 -4.58
C LEU A 72 -2.81 -6.94 -4.27
N PRO A 73 -3.37 -8.16 -4.40
CA PRO A 73 -2.71 -9.41 -3.98
C PRO A 73 -1.35 -9.68 -4.64
N GLY A 74 -1.14 -9.18 -5.85
CA GLY A 74 0.10 -9.30 -6.62
C GLY A 74 1.28 -8.49 -6.09
N LEU A 75 1.10 -7.65 -5.06
CA LEU A 75 2.22 -6.95 -4.40
C LEU A 75 3.08 -7.87 -3.52
N ASN A 76 2.58 -9.05 -3.16
CA ASN A 76 3.32 -9.95 -2.29
C ASN A 76 4.65 -10.35 -2.96
N THR A 77 5.74 -10.23 -2.19
CA THR A 77 7.16 -10.38 -2.60
C THR A 77 7.72 -9.36 -3.60
N MET A 78 6.99 -8.28 -3.94
CA MET A 78 7.46 -7.30 -4.93
C MET A 78 8.35 -6.19 -4.36
N GLY A 79 8.51 -6.08 -3.03
CA GLY A 79 9.34 -5.02 -2.43
C GLY A 79 8.75 -3.61 -2.51
N LEU A 80 7.46 -3.50 -2.82
CA LEU A 80 6.78 -2.25 -3.15
C LEU A 80 5.43 -2.17 -2.48
N THR A 81 5.02 -0.97 -2.13
CA THR A 81 3.64 -0.64 -1.78
C THR A 81 3.33 0.77 -2.31
N MET A 82 2.06 1.06 -2.48
CA MET A 82 1.58 2.35 -2.90
C MET A 82 0.47 2.79 -1.96
N GLY A 83 0.22 4.08 -1.94
CA GLY A 83 -0.76 4.70 -1.11
C GLY A 83 -1.23 5.99 -1.73
N ARG A 84 -2.37 6.44 -1.26
CA ARG A 84 -2.94 7.73 -1.55
C ARG A 84 -3.13 8.45 -0.23
N LEU A 85 -2.66 9.69 -0.19
CA LEU A 85 -2.83 10.58 0.93
C LEU A 85 -3.67 11.76 0.44
N ASP A 86 -4.83 11.98 1.03
CA ASP A 86 -5.71 13.10 0.71
C ASP A 86 -5.71 14.09 1.88
N PHE A 87 -5.67 15.39 1.56
CA PHE A 87 -5.72 16.47 2.55
C PHE A 87 -7.03 17.25 2.42
N GLY A 88 -7.66 17.53 3.55
CA GLY A 88 -8.70 18.54 3.67
C GLY A 88 -8.11 19.93 3.88
N ALA A 89 -8.99 20.93 4.04
CA ALA A 89 -8.57 22.29 4.38
C ALA A 89 -7.75 22.25 5.69
N SER A 90 -6.51 22.76 5.66
CA SER A 90 -5.60 22.74 6.82
C SER A 90 -5.27 21.35 7.35
N GLY A 91 -5.39 20.32 6.52
CA GLY A 91 -4.97 18.96 6.87
C GLY A 91 -3.48 18.87 7.19
N VAL A 92 -3.14 18.04 8.17
CA VAL A 92 -1.76 17.77 8.56
C VAL A 92 -1.51 16.28 8.67
N VAL A 93 -0.30 15.86 8.34
CA VAL A 93 0.19 14.53 8.70
C VAL A 93 1.14 14.72 9.88
N PRO A 94 0.82 14.16 11.07
CA PRO A 94 1.73 14.21 12.21
C PRO A 94 3.11 13.62 11.86
N PRO A 95 4.18 14.08 12.53
CA PRO A 95 5.50 13.49 12.37
C PRO A 95 5.45 11.97 12.62
N HIS A 96 5.88 11.20 11.63
CA HIS A 96 5.93 9.74 11.68
C HIS A 96 7.22 9.24 11.02
N MET A 97 7.61 8.01 11.32
CA MET A 97 8.79 7.36 10.77
C MET A 97 8.45 5.98 10.26
N LEU A 98 9.13 5.58 9.21
CA LEU A 98 9.00 4.28 8.59
C LEU A 98 10.32 3.53 8.77
N CYS A 99 10.35 2.52 9.64
CA CYS A 99 11.60 1.93 10.11
C CYS A 99 12.27 0.93 9.15
N LEU A 100 11.55 0.45 8.13
CA LEU A 100 12.01 -0.64 7.25
C LEU A 100 11.98 -0.26 5.77
N ASN A 101 11.68 1.00 5.46
CA ASN A 101 11.48 1.43 4.09
C ASN A 101 11.85 2.88 3.86
N SER A 102 12.13 3.16 2.59
CA SER A 102 12.18 4.51 2.06
C SER A 102 10.84 4.84 1.42
N SER A 103 10.40 6.09 1.56
CA SER A 103 9.19 6.61 0.93
C SER A 103 9.53 7.62 -0.16
N MET A 104 8.70 7.67 -1.18
CA MET A 104 8.76 8.67 -2.25
C MET A 104 7.34 9.22 -2.51
N GLU A 105 7.24 10.54 -2.54
CA GLU A 105 5.96 11.25 -2.63
C GLU A 105 5.85 12.02 -3.93
N VAL A 106 4.71 11.87 -4.62
CA VAL A 106 4.38 12.61 -5.83
C VAL A 106 3.08 13.38 -5.60
N LEU A 107 3.18 14.71 -5.67
CA LEU A 107 2.04 15.61 -5.58
C LEU A 107 1.23 15.59 -6.88
N LEU A 108 -0.06 15.29 -6.81
CA LEU A 108 -0.99 15.43 -7.94
C LEU A 108 -2.09 16.46 -7.61
N ALA A 109 -1.96 17.67 -8.15
CA ALA A 109 -3.02 18.66 -8.04
C ALA A 109 -4.19 18.33 -8.98
N SER A 110 -5.39 18.12 -8.42
CA SER A 110 -6.64 18.01 -9.19
C SER A 110 -7.34 19.36 -9.20
N GLY A 111 -7.61 19.91 -10.39
CA GLY A 111 -8.20 21.24 -10.59
C GLY A 111 -9.68 21.41 -10.18
N ALA A 112 -10.25 20.47 -9.42
CA ALA A 112 -11.66 20.50 -9.03
C ALA A 112 -11.86 21.18 -7.67
N LYS A 113 -11.76 22.52 -7.65
CA LYS A 113 -12.16 23.42 -6.57
C LYS A 113 -11.35 23.28 -5.26
N PRO A 114 -10.84 24.38 -4.67
CA PRO A 114 -10.12 24.30 -3.40
C PRO A 114 -11.04 23.70 -2.30
N PRO A 115 -10.56 22.80 -1.42
CA PRO A 115 -9.18 22.38 -1.19
C PRO A 115 -9.07 20.83 -1.22
N LEU A 116 -9.08 20.21 -2.40
CA LEU A 116 -8.82 18.76 -2.52
C LEU A 116 -7.49 18.55 -3.23
N GLU A 117 -6.42 18.56 -2.44
CA GLU A 117 -5.09 18.16 -2.90
C GLU A 117 -4.93 16.65 -2.75
N VAL A 118 -4.54 16.00 -3.84
CA VAL A 118 -4.41 14.54 -3.94
C VAL A 118 -2.94 14.20 -3.99
N TRP A 119 -2.49 13.31 -3.11
CA TRP A 119 -1.09 12.91 -3.07
C TRP A 119 -1.01 11.41 -3.32
N TRP A 120 -0.11 11.00 -4.21
CA TRP A 120 0.25 9.59 -4.34
C TRP A 120 1.52 9.38 -3.54
N HIS A 121 1.43 8.49 -2.57
CA HIS A 121 2.52 8.07 -1.73
C HIS A 121 3.00 6.72 -2.28
N VAL A 122 4.14 6.65 -2.95
CA VAL A 122 4.75 5.35 -3.29
C VAL A 122 5.66 5.00 -2.13
N GLN A 123 5.35 3.90 -1.45
CA GLN A 123 6.06 3.52 -0.26
C GLN A 123 6.32 2.04 -0.31
N SER A 124 7.57 1.61 -0.38
CA SER A 124 7.86 0.20 -0.14
C SER A 124 7.37 -0.15 1.27
N LEU A 125 6.37 -1.02 1.43
CA LEU A 125 5.97 -1.56 2.74
C LEU A 125 6.17 -3.06 2.67
N ILE A 126 6.72 -3.61 3.75
CA ILE A 126 6.95 -5.04 3.95
C ILE A 126 6.05 -5.47 5.10
N TYR A 127 5.27 -6.52 4.89
CA TYR A 127 4.53 -7.24 5.93
C TYR A 127 5.43 -8.28 6.62
#